data_AF-A0A815B271-F1
#
_entry.id   AF-A0A815B271-F1
#
_cell.length_a   1.000
_cell.length_b   1.000
_cell.length_c   1.000
_cell.angle_alpha   90.00
_cell.angle_beta   90.00
_cell.angle_gamma   90.00
#
_symmetry.space_group_name_H-M   'P 1'
#
loop_
_entity.id
_entity.type
_entity.pdbx_description
1 polymer ?
#
loop_
_entity_poly.entity_id
_entity_poly.type
_entity_poly.pdbx_seq_one_letter_code
_entity_poly.pdbx_strand_id
1 'polypeptide(L)'
;MPENYRNNVVVLNSAMHMLMKFGDIQSAESIFRSNKKKDIITYNAIIKGYVGNEMFERALDLFEQIHLNFDSVTYTVVFNACAGLTNDRAMKIGKELLEEMPENYRNNVVVL
;
A
#
# COMPACT_ATOMS: atom_id res chain seq x y z
N MET A 1 -12.93 21.37 1.34
CA MET A 1 -13.27 20.54 0.16
C MET A 1 -14.78 20.38 0.08
N PRO A 2 -15.40 20.66 -1.09
CA PRO A 2 -16.82 20.42 -1.33
C PRO A 2 -17.18 18.93 -1.16
N GLU A 3 -18.41 18.64 -0.71
CA GLU A 3 -18.86 17.30 -0.27
C GLU A 3 -18.74 16.21 -1.34
N ASN A 4 -18.92 16.58 -2.60
CA ASN A 4 -18.78 15.75 -3.79
C ASN A 4 -17.35 15.24 -4.03
N TYR A 5 -16.31 15.94 -3.55
CA TYR A 5 -14.92 15.45 -3.65
C TYR A 5 -14.58 14.45 -2.53
N ARG A 6 -15.22 14.56 -1.36
CA ARG A 6 -14.98 13.67 -0.21
C ARG A 6 -15.42 12.23 -0.44
N ASN A 7 -16.25 11.99 -1.47
CA ASN A 7 -16.71 10.64 -1.83
C ASN A 7 -16.05 10.11 -3.12
N ASN A 8 -15.11 10.85 -3.71
CA ASN A 8 -14.43 10.42 -4.92
C ASN A 8 -13.10 9.75 -4.56
N VAL A 9 -13.07 8.41 -4.66
CA VAL A 9 -11.90 7.58 -4.36
C VAL A 9 -10.66 8.02 -5.15
N VAL A 10 -10.83 8.44 -6.40
CA VAL A 10 -9.70 8.91 -7.24
C VAL A 10 -9.08 10.18 -6.65
N VAL A 11 -9.91 11.18 -6.32
CA VAL A 11 -9.43 12.45 -5.75
C VAL A 11 -8.75 12.22 -4.40
N LEU A 12 -9.33 11.36 -3.56
CA LEU A 12 -8.75 11.01 -2.26
C LEU A 12 -7.41 10.29 -2.42
N ASN A 13 -7.31 9.33 -3.35
CA ASN A 13 -6.07 8.61 -3.62
C ASN A 13 -4.97 9.53 -4.16
N SER A 14 -5.31 10.46 -5.05
CA SER A 14 -4.36 11.49 -5.53
C SER A 14 -3.88 12.41 -4.41
N ALA A 15 -4.79 12.87 -3.53
CA ALA A 15 -4.44 13.69 -2.39
C ALA A 15 -3.54 12.94 -1.40
N MET A 16 -3.87 11.68 -1.07
CA MET A 16 -3.03 10.83 -0.22
C MET A 16 -1.65 10.63 -0.82
N HIS A 17 -1.57 10.31 -2.11
CA HIS A 17 -0.28 10.13 -2.80
C HIS A 17 0.60 11.39 -2.69
N MET A 18 0.03 12.56 -2.94
CA MET A 18 0.75 13.83 -2.85
C MET A 18 1.22 14.14 -1.43
N LEU A 19 0.37 13.91 -0.43
CA LEU A 19 0.72 14.14 0.98
C LEU A 19 1.86 13.21 1.44
N MET A 20 1.78 11.92 1.11
CA MET A 20 2.84 10.96 1.40
C MET A 20 4.14 11.34 0.70
N LYS A 21 4.09 11.80 -0.56
CA LYS A 21 5.27 12.22 -1.32
C LYS A 21 6.01 13.40 -0.67
N PHE A 22 5.29 14.29 0.01
CA PHE A 22 5.87 15.44 0.70
C PHE A 22 6.05 15.21 2.21
N GLY A 23 5.89 13.96 2.69
CA GLY A 23 6.12 13.59 4.09
C GLY A 23 5.02 14.00 5.06
N ASP A 24 3.89 14.53 4.60
CA ASP A 24 2.72 14.79 5.46
C ASP A 24 1.90 13.50 5.65
N ILE A 25 2.51 12.57 6.37
CA ILE A 25 1.98 11.24 6.64
C ILE A 25 0.69 11.33 7.47
N GLN A 26 0.63 12.27 8.42
CA GLN A 26 -0.53 12.41 9.32
C GLN A 26 -1.80 12.80 8.56
N SER A 27 -1.70 13.78 7.66
CA SER A 27 -2.83 14.18 6.82
C SER A 27 -3.25 13.07 5.87
N ALA A 28 -2.29 12.35 5.26
CA ALA A 28 -2.58 11.22 4.39
C ALA A 28 -3.32 10.09 5.14
N GLU A 29 -2.86 9.72 6.33
CA GLU A 29 -3.52 8.74 7.17
C GLU A 29 -4.92 9.20 7.63
N SER A 30 -5.10 10.50 7.89
CA SER A 30 -6.40 11.06 8.23
C SER A 30 -7.40 10.88 7.07
N ILE A 31 -6.96 11.17 5.84
CA ILE A 31 -7.79 10.93 4.64
C ILE A 31 -8.13 9.45 4.53
N PHE A 32 -7.12 8.57 4.63
CA PHE A 32 -7.31 7.13 4.57
C PHE A 32 -8.33 6.64 5.61
N ARG A 33 -8.18 7.03 6.88
CA ARG A 33 -9.10 6.67 7.95
C ARG A 33 -10.51 7.17 7.69
N SER A 34 -10.66 8.40 7.20
CA SER A 34 -11.97 9.00 6.90
C SER A 34 -12.69 8.38 5.70
N ASN A 35 -11.95 7.77 4.76
CA ASN A 35 -12.54 7.14 3.58
C ASN A 35 -13.29 5.85 3.97
N LYS A 36 -14.62 5.87 3.91
CA LYS A 36 -15.45 4.70 4.24
C LYS A 36 -15.43 3.60 3.18
N LYS A 37 -15.03 3.90 1.93
CA LYS A 37 -14.97 2.96 0.81
C LYS A 37 -13.54 2.85 0.32
N LYS A 38 -12.80 1.88 0.87
CA LYS A 38 -11.42 1.58 0.47
C LYS A 38 -11.44 0.37 -0.46
N ASP A 39 -10.89 0.54 -1.65
CA ASP A 39 -10.57 -0.55 -2.58
C ASP A 39 -9.08 -0.88 -2.51
N ILE A 40 -8.65 -1.91 -3.26
CA ILE A 40 -7.25 -2.33 -3.28
C ILE A 40 -6.32 -1.20 -3.74
N ILE A 41 -6.77 -0.34 -4.64
CA ILE A 41 -6.02 0.84 -5.11
C ILE A 41 -5.76 1.82 -3.96
N THR A 42 -6.76 2.02 -3.09
CA THR A 42 -6.65 2.88 -1.90
C THR A 42 -5.59 2.35 -0.93
N TYR A 43 -5.59 1.04 -0.66
CA TYR A 43 -4.57 0.39 0.19
C TYR A 43 -3.17 0.47 -0.44
N ASN A 44 -3.06 0.14 -1.72
CA ASN A 44 -1.80 0.19 -2.46
C ASN A 44 -1.19 1.61 -2.44
N ALA A 45 -2.02 2.65 -2.54
CA ALA A 45 -1.55 4.03 -2.52
C ALA A 45 -0.88 4.42 -1.19
N ILE A 46 -1.48 4.04 -0.06
CA ILE A 46 -0.92 4.37 1.26
C ILE A 46 0.25 3.46 1.64
N ILE A 47 0.22 2.17 1.29
CA ILE A 47 1.34 1.25 1.49
C ILE A 47 2.56 1.73 0.70
N LYS A 48 2.38 2.11 -0.58
CA LYS A 48 3.43 2.73 -1.39
C LYS A 48 3.97 4.01 -0.74
N GLY A 49 3.09 4.80 -0.14
CA GLY A 49 3.47 6.00 0.60
C GLY A 49 4.36 5.67 1.80
N TYR A 50 4.02 4.66 2.60
CA TYR A 50 4.84 4.22 3.73
C TYR A 50 6.21 3.73 3.27
N VAL A 51 6.24 2.90 2.23
CA VAL A 51 7.51 2.41 1.62
C VAL A 51 8.38 3.58 1.17
N GLY A 52 7.80 4.57 0.47
CA GLY A 52 8.53 5.77 0.02
C GLY A 52 9.01 6.69 1.14
N ASN A 53 8.50 6.52 2.36
CA ASN A 53 8.95 7.23 3.57
C ASN A 53 9.70 6.29 4.53
N GLU A 54 10.17 5.13 4.05
CA GLU A 54 10.94 4.14 4.81
C GLU A 54 10.21 3.57 6.06
N MET A 55 8.87 3.67 6.09
CA MET A 55 8.02 3.19 7.17
C MET A 55 7.56 1.74 6.92
N PHE A 56 8.51 0.84 6.65
CA PHE A 56 8.24 -0.50 6.15
C PHE A 56 7.37 -1.35 7.09
N GLU A 57 7.58 -1.28 8.41
CA GLU A 57 6.73 -1.99 9.38
C GLU A 57 5.27 -1.55 9.29
N ARG A 58 5.00 -0.24 9.16
CA ARG A 58 3.63 0.25 8.98
C ARG A 58 3.01 -0.19 7.66
N ALA A 59 3.83 -0.34 6.63
CA ALA A 59 3.40 -0.87 5.34
C ALA A 59 2.94 -2.33 5.47
N LEU A 60 3.70 -3.17 6.19
CA LEU A 60 3.35 -4.57 6.45
C LEU A 60 2.16 -4.71 7.40
N ASP A 61 2.10 -3.91 8.47
CA ASP A 61 0.97 -3.89 9.40
C ASP A 61 -0.34 -3.56 8.69
N LEU A 62 -0.30 -2.66 7.70
CA LEU A 62 -1.48 -2.31 6.93
C LEU A 62 -1.83 -3.37 5.87
N PHE A 63 -0.82 -3.99 5.26
CA PHE A 63 -1.02 -5.10 4.32
C PHE A 63 -1.78 -6.27 4.96
N GLU A 64 -1.42 -6.66 6.19
CA GLU A 64 -2.07 -7.75 6.91
C GLU A 64 -3.56 -7.47 7.24
N GLN A 65 -4.01 -6.22 7.13
CA GLN A 65 -5.41 -5.83 7.32
C GLN A 65 -6.25 -5.91 6.03
N ILE A 66 -5.64 -6.26 4.89
CA ILE A 66 -6.33 -6.34 3.60
C ILE A 66 -7.06 -7.69 3.51
N HIS A 67 -8.39 -7.65 3.39
CA HIS A 67 -9.24 -8.81 3.12
C HIS A 67 -9.83 -8.78 1.69
N LEU A 68 -9.12 -8.14 0.76
CA LEU A 68 -9.49 -7.97 -0.64
C LEU A 68 -8.56 -8.78 -1.54
N ASN A 69 -9.00 -9.06 -2.77
CA ASN A 69 -8.15 -9.70 -3.77
C ASN A 69 -6.98 -8.76 -4.14
N PHE A 70 -5.78 -9.31 -4.10
CA PHE A 70 -4.55 -8.59 -4.46
C PHE A 70 -4.44 -8.43 -5.97
N ASP A 71 -3.94 -7.28 -6.40
CA ASP A 71 -3.50 -7.04 -7.77
C ASP A 71 -1.96 -7.04 -7.85
N SER A 72 -1.41 -6.98 -9.06
CA SER A 72 0.05 -6.94 -9.28
C SER A 72 0.75 -5.81 -8.52
N VAL A 73 0.05 -4.69 -8.28
CA VAL A 73 0.59 -3.55 -7.55
C VAL A 73 0.73 -3.89 -6.07
N THR A 74 -0.23 -4.58 -5.47
CA THR A 74 -0.16 -5.05 -4.08
C THR A 74 1.09 -5.89 -3.85
N TYR A 75 1.33 -6.89 -4.70
CA TYR A 75 2.54 -7.72 -4.62
C TYR A 75 3.81 -6.86 -4.66
N THR A 76 3.89 -5.94 -5.62
CA THR A 76 5.07 -5.08 -5.80
C THR A 76 5.35 -4.22 -4.56
N VAL A 77 4.33 -3.52 -4.03
CA VAL A 77 4.54 -2.61 -2.91
C VAL A 77 4.85 -3.34 -1.61
N VAL A 78 4.31 -4.55 -1.42
CA VAL A 78 4.59 -5.38 -0.24
C VAL A 78 5.98 -6.01 -0.34
N PHE A 79 6.42 -6.47 -1.51
CA PHE A 79 7.80 -6.93 -1.69
C PHE A 79 8.82 -5.84 -1.39
N ASN A 80 8.57 -4.60 -1.83
CA ASN A 80 9.43 -3.47 -1.50
C ASN A 80 9.45 -3.19 0.02
N ALA A 81 8.31 -3.34 0.70
CA ALA A 81 8.26 -3.24 2.16
C ALA A 81 9.09 -4.35 2.84
N CYS A 82 8.98 -5.59 2.36
CA CYS A 82 9.79 -6.70 2.87
C CYS A 82 11.29 -6.47 2.62
N ALA A 83 11.68 -5.98 1.44
CA ALA A 83 13.07 -5.73 1.10
C ALA A 83 13.71 -4.61 1.96
N GLY A 84 12.90 -3.68 2.48
CA GLY A 84 13.34 -2.65 3.42
C GLY A 84 13.59 -3.16 4.84
N LEU A 85 13.29 -4.43 5.14
CA LEU A 85 13.41 -5.03 6.47
C LEU A 85 14.28 -6.30 6.41
N THR A 86 15.06 -6.53 7.47
CA THR A 86 15.96 -7.71 7.57
C THR A 86 15.52 -8.69 8.66
N ASN A 87 14.23 -8.66 9.03
CA ASN A 87 13.68 -9.51 10.07
C ASN A 87 12.92 -10.74 9.52
N ASP A 88 12.75 -11.73 10.39
CA ASP A 88 12.10 -13.00 10.03
C ASP A 88 10.64 -12.80 9.59
N ARG A 89 9.95 -11.77 10.10
CA ARG A 89 8.57 -11.44 9.72
C ARG A 89 8.48 -11.07 8.25
N ALA A 90 9.30 -10.12 7.78
CA ALA A 90 9.35 -9.70 6.39
C ALA A 90 9.71 -10.86 5.45
N MET A 91 10.66 -11.70 5.86
CA MET A 91 11.05 -12.89 5.11
C MET A 91 9.92 -13.92 5.00
N LYS A 92 9.14 -14.09 6.07
CA LYS A 92 7.98 -14.99 6.08
C LYS A 92 6.87 -14.47 5.16
N ILE A 93 6.47 -13.20 5.31
CA ILE A 93 5.46 -12.57 4.46
C ILE A 93 5.86 -12.64 2.99
N GLY A 94 7.11 -12.30 2.67
CA GLY A 94 7.60 -12.37 1.28
C GLY A 94 7.51 -13.76 0.66
N LYS A 95 7.79 -14.83 1.44
CA LYS A 95 7.67 -16.20 0.95
C LYS A 95 6.21 -16.62 0.72
N GLU A 96 5.34 -16.38 1.70
CA GLU A 96 3.91 -16.68 1.58
C GLU A 96 3.30 -15.95 0.36
N LEU A 97 3.67 -14.69 0.17
CA LEU A 97 3.19 -13.88 -0.94
C LEU A 97 3.70 -14.40 -2.31
N LEU A 98 4.92 -14.92 -2.39
CA LEU A 98 5.44 -15.55 -3.62
C LEU A 98 4.72 -16.86 -3.97
N GLU A 99 4.34 -17.65 -2.96
CA GLU A 99 3.64 -18.92 -3.14
C GLU A 99 2.19 -18.71 -3.60
N GLU A 100 1.51 -17.69 -3.06
CA GLU A 100 0.14 -17.35 -3.45
C GLU A 100 0.05 -16.62 -4.79
N MET A 101 1.18 -16.11 -5.31
CA MET A 101 1.20 -15.23 -6.47
C MET A 101 0.75 -15.94 -7.77
N PRO A 102 -0.34 -15.46 -8.40
CA PRO A 102 -0.75 -15.90 -9.73
C PRO A 102 0.35 -15.70 -10.80
N GLU A 103 0.50 -16.66 -11.72
CA GLU A 103 1.56 -16.62 -12.74
C GLU A 103 1.53 -15.34 -13.59
N ASN A 104 0.34 -14.82 -13.90
CA ASN A 104 0.14 -13.61 -14.69
C ASN A 104 0.69 -12.34 -14.01
N TYR A 105 1.00 -12.37 -12.72
CA TYR A 105 1.60 -11.24 -12.02
C TYR A 105 3.12 -11.34 -11.86
N ARG A 106 3.73 -12.52 -12.04
CA ARG A 106 5.18 -12.74 -11.83
C ARG A 106 6.07 -11.82 -12.68
N ASN A 107 5.63 -11.43 -13.88
CA ASN A 107 6.39 -10.55 -14.78
C ASN A 107 6.38 -9.07 -14.36
N ASN A 108 5.54 -8.66 -13.40
CA ASN A 108 5.44 -7.28 -12.94
C ASN A 108 6.22 -7.00 -11.64
N VAL A 109 6.79 -8.04 -11.03
CA VAL A 109 7.66 -7.90 -9.85
C VAL A 109 9.05 -7.52 -10.32
N VAL A 110 9.23 -6.26 -10.71
CA VAL A 110 10.57 -5.71 -10.83
C VAL A 110 11.04 -5.45 -9.41
N VAL A 111 11.80 -6.41 -8.88
CA VAL A 111 12.66 -6.20 -7.71
C VAL A 111 13.63 -5.09 -8.08
N LEU A 112 13.47 -3.90 -7.50
CA LEU A 112 14.41 -2.78 -7.58
C LEU A 112 15.01 -2.53 -6.21
#